data_AF-A0A517DWU7-F1
#
_entry.id   AF-A0A517DWU7-F1
#
_cell.length_a   1.000
_cell.length_b   1.000
_cell.length_c   1.000
_cell.angle_alpha   90.00
_cell.angle_beta   90.00
_cell.angle_gamma   90.00
#
_symmetry.space_group_name_H-M   'P 1'
#
loop_
_entity.id
_entity.type
_entity.pdbx_description
1 polymer ?
#
loop_
_entity_poly.entity_id
_entity_poly.type
_entity_poly.pdbx_seq_one_letter_code
_entity_poly.pdbx_strand_id
1 'polypeptide(L)'
;MECKRVLVIGDGQMGSGAVDRLARPIPSSPATLRPADTALAALTQHPDKFVGMHFFNPAPVMKLVEIIRGLATSEDTYSRVKTLAEKLGKAPVTVADFPGFVGNRIMMPMINEAVYTLMEGVATAEDM
;
A
#
# COMPACT_ATOMS: atom_id res chain seq x y z
N MET A 1 0.69 -9.15 7.06
CA MET A 1 0.57 -7.70 6.76
C MET A 1 -0.64 -7.51 5.85
N GLU A 2 -1.58 -6.65 6.23
CA GLU A 2 -2.88 -6.53 5.54
C GLU A 2 -2.97 -5.17 4.85
N CYS A 3 -3.00 -5.16 3.52
CA CYS A 3 -3.14 -3.93 2.76
C CYS A 3 -4.62 -3.56 2.58
N LYS A 4 -5.08 -2.51 3.27
CA LYS A 4 -6.40 -1.92 3.03
C LYS A 4 -6.28 -0.76 2.06
N ARG A 5 -6.65 -0.98 0.79
CA ARG A 5 -6.71 0.07 -0.24
C ARG A 5 -7.91 0.98 0.03
N VAL A 6 -7.69 2.30 0.02
CA VAL A 6 -8.74 3.31 0.10
C VAL A 6 -8.82 3.99 -1.27
N LEU A 7 -9.92 3.77 -1.99
CA LEU A 7 -10.23 4.49 -3.22
C LEU A 7 -10.92 5.81 -2.85
N VAL A 8 -10.33 6.95 -3.22
CA VAL A 8 -10.94 8.27 -2.94
C VAL A 8 -11.61 8.81 -4.20
N ILE A 9 -12.89 8.48 -4.39
CA ILE A 9 -13.75 9.17 -5.36
C ILE A 9 -14.46 10.31 -4.62
N GLY A 10 -14.01 11.55 -4.80
CA GLY A 10 -14.82 12.76 -4.52
C GLY A 10 -15.01 13.53 -5.84
N ASP A 11 -16.16 14.06 -6.21
CA ASP A 11 -17.34 14.52 -5.45
C ASP A 11 -18.63 14.00 -6.09
N GLY A 12 -19.74 14.03 -5.36
CA GLY A 12 -20.99 13.34 -5.70
C GLY A 12 -21.60 13.69 -7.06
N GLN A 13 -21.66 12.70 -7.95
CA GLN A 13 -22.79 12.43 -8.83
C GLN A 13 -22.84 10.91 -9.10
N MET A 14 -23.92 10.27 -8.64
CA MET A 14 -24.27 8.92 -9.03
C MET A 14 -24.55 8.89 -10.53
N GLY A 15 -23.67 8.24 -11.29
CA GLY A 15 -23.78 8.13 -12.74
C GLY A 15 -23.12 6.86 -13.28
N SER A 16 -23.84 5.74 -13.18
CA SER A 16 -23.83 4.60 -14.12
C SER A 16 -22.52 4.33 -14.90
N GLY A 17 -21.63 3.51 -14.35
CA GLY A 17 -20.47 3.00 -15.09
C GLY A 17 -19.55 2.05 -14.32
N ALA A 18 -19.99 0.82 -14.09
CA ALA A 18 -19.26 -0.43 -13.81
C ALA A 18 -18.04 -0.52 -12.83
N VAL A 19 -17.47 0.56 -12.28
CA VAL A 19 -16.27 0.52 -11.41
C VAL A 19 -16.52 1.09 -10.00
N ASP A 20 -17.69 1.68 -9.77
CA ASP A 20 -18.15 2.23 -8.48
C ASP A 20 -18.42 1.14 -7.40
N ARG A 21 -18.22 -0.13 -7.75
CA ARG A 21 -18.33 -1.29 -6.84
C ARG A 21 -17.02 -1.71 -6.18
N LEU A 22 -15.90 -1.03 -6.46
CA LEU A 22 -14.59 -1.36 -5.87
C LEU A 22 -14.33 -0.73 -4.48
N ALA A 23 -15.37 -0.25 -3.79
CA ALA A 23 -15.33 0.09 -2.37
C ALA A 23 -15.36 -1.15 -1.44
N ARG A 24 -15.33 -2.36 -2.00
CA ARG A 24 -15.12 -3.57 -1.19
C ARG A 24 -13.63 -3.76 -0.94
N PRO A 25 -13.18 -3.95 0.32
CA PRO A 25 -11.81 -4.38 0.59
C PRO A 25 -11.57 -5.66 -0.20
N ILE A 26 -10.69 -5.60 -1.19
CA ILE A 26 -10.31 -6.78 -1.98
C ILE A 26 -9.63 -7.74 -0.98
N PRO A 27 -10.15 -8.97 -0.79
CA PRO A 27 -9.57 -9.92 0.14
C PRO A 27 -8.08 -10.11 -0.15
N SER A 28 -7.23 -9.80 0.83
CA SER A 28 -5.78 -9.73 0.66
C SER A 28 -5.15 -11.12 0.73
N SER A 29 -4.62 -11.61 -0.40
CA SER A 29 -3.67 -12.73 -0.44
C SER A 29 -2.26 -12.26 0.01
N PRO A 30 -1.41 -13.14 0.59
CA PRO A 30 -0.10 -12.75 1.12
C PRO A 30 0.82 -12.19 0.03
N ALA A 31 1.16 -10.91 0.17
CA ALA A 31 2.39 -10.19 -0.20
C ALA A 31 3.09 -10.31 -1.57
N THR A 32 2.87 -11.30 -2.45
CA THR A 32 3.84 -11.52 -3.57
C THR A 32 3.31 -11.26 -4.99
N LEU A 33 2.00 -11.29 -5.24
CA LEU A 33 1.43 -11.22 -6.61
C LEU A 33 0.51 -10.01 -6.85
N ARG A 34 0.76 -8.87 -6.20
CA ARG A 34 -0.13 -7.69 -6.36
C ARG A 34 0.18 -6.93 -7.66
N PRO A 35 -0.83 -6.65 -8.51
CA PRO A 35 -0.66 -5.74 -9.63
C PRO A 35 -0.39 -4.32 -9.13
N ALA A 36 0.44 -3.59 -9.88
CA ALA A 36 0.83 -2.21 -9.62
C ALA A 36 -0.41 -1.31 -9.46
N ASP A 37 -0.35 -0.33 -8.57
CA ASP A 37 -1.44 0.60 -8.33
C ASP A 37 -1.74 1.44 -9.58
N THR A 38 -0.74 1.67 -10.44
CA THR A 38 -0.86 2.25 -11.78
C THR A 38 -1.69 1.39 -12.72
N ALA A 39 -1.48 0.06 -12.71
CA ALA A 39 -2.26 -0.86 -13.53
C ALA A 39 -3.72 -0.91 -13.06
N LEU A 40 -3.96 -0.77 -11.76
CA LEU A 40 -5.31 -0.68 -11.20
C LEU A 40 -5.97 0.66 -11.50
N ALA A 41 -5.22 1.77 -11.44
CA ALA A 41 -5.71 3.09 -11.80
C ALA A 41 -6.19 3.15 -13.27
N ALA A 42 -5.49 2.46 -14.18
CA ALA A 42 -5.87 2.37 -15.59
C ALA A 42 -7.23 1.67 -15.84
N LEU A 43 -7.72 0.90 -14.86
CA LEU A 43 -9.05 0.27 -14.93
C LEU A 43 -10.17 1.20 -14.42
N THR A 44 -9.83 2.39 -13.93
CA THR A 44 -10.78 3.36 -13.39
C THR A 44 -11.03 4.51 -14.36
N GLN A 45 -12.21 5.13 -14.27
CA GLN A 45 -12.54 6.30 -15.09
C GLN A 45 -11.80 7.58 -14.66
N HIS A 46 -11.25 7.61 -13.45
CA HIS A 46 -10.56 8.74 -12.85
C HIS A 46 -9.20 8.32 -12.27
N PRO A 47 -8.21 7.99 -13.14
CA PRO A 47 -6.89 7.54 -12.69
C PRO A 47 -6.14 8.60 -11.87
N ASP A 48 -6.49 9.88 -12.03
CA ASP A 48 -5.99 11.02 -11.26
C ASP A 48 -6.45 11.04 -9.79
N LYS A 49 -7.56 10.35 -9.49
CA LYS A 49 -8.14 10.22 -8.15
C LYS A 49 -7.84 8.89 -7.48
N PHE A 50 -7.03 8.04 -8.12
CA PHE A 50 -6.60 6.76 -7.56
C PHE A 50 -5.33 6.94 -6.73
N VAL A 51 -5.34 6.46 -5.47
CA VAL A 51 -4.17 6.44 -4.59
C VAL A 51 -4.23 5.21 -3.69
N GLY A 52 -3.08 4.56 -3.49
CA GLY A 52 -2.97 3.41 -2.60
C GLY A 52 -2.70 3.83 -1.16
N MET A 53 -3.25 3.09 -0.20
CA MET A 53 -2.86 3.17 1.21
C MET A 53 -2.49 1.76 1.69
N HIS A 54 -1.32 1.62 2.32
CA HIS A 54 -0.86 0.37 2.89
C HIS A 54 -0.65 0.51 4.40
N PHE A 55 -1.41 -0.27 5.15
CA PHE A 55 -1.41 -0.30 6.61
C PHE A 55 -0.61 -1.51 7.10
N PHE A 56 0.10 -1.33 8.21
CA PHE A 56 0.76 -2.43 8.90
C PHE A 56 -0.21 -3.04 9.93
N ASN A 57 -0.25 -4.38 10.00
CA ASN A 57 -1.11 -5.10 10.95
C ASN A 57 -0.36 -5.25 12.29
N PRO A 58 -0.96 -4.96 13.46
CA PRO A 58 -2.35 -4.50 13.70
C PRO A 58 -2.58 -3.04 13.34
N ALA A 59 -3.57 -2.79 12.47
CA ALA A 59 -3.84 -1.44 11.93
C ALA A 59 -4.15 -0.37 12.99
N PRO A 60 -4.83 -0.65 14.13
CA PRO A 60 -5.04 0.36 15.17
C PRO A 60 -3.75 0.76 15.90
N VAL A 61 -2.83 -0.19 16.09
CA VAL A 61 -1.61 -0.02 16.90
C VAL A 61 -0.49 0.61 16.09
N MET A 62 -0.32 0.18 14.83
CA MET A 62 0.76 0.63 13.98
C MET A 62 0.54 2.08 13.53
N LYS A 63 1.53 2.93 13.77
CA LYS A 63 1.48 4.35 13.39
C LYS A 63 1.82 4.55 11.91
N LEU A 64 2.61 3.66 11.31
CA LEU A 64 3.08 3.81 9.94
C LEU A 64 1.99 3.50 8.92
N VAL A 65 1.85 4.34 7.90
CA VAL A 65 1.04 4.08 6.71
C VAL A 65 1.81 4.52 5.48
N GLU A 66 1.88 3.66 4.46
CA GLU A 66 2.50 4.02 3.18
C GLU A 66 1.41 4.52 2.23
N ILE A 67 1.58 5.71 1.68
CA ILE A 67 0.72 6.29 0.65
C ILE A 67 1.39 6.08 -0.70
N ILE A 68 0.76 5.30 -1.56
CA ILE A 68 1.31 4.88 -2.85
C ILE A 68 0.76 5.76 -3.95
N ARG A 69 1.66 6.48 -4.63
CA ARG A 69 1.34 7.34 -5.77
C ARG A 69 1.50 6.54 -7.06
N GLY A 70 0.41 6.36 -7.79
CA GLY A 70 0.44 5.85 -9.16
C GLY A 70 0.92 6.93 -10.14
N LEU A 71 1.27 6.52 -11.36
CA LEU A 71 1.80 7.45 -12.38
C LEU A 71 0.85 8.62 -12.70
N ALA A 72 -0.47 8.37 -12.65
CA ALA A 72 -1.49 9.37 -12.99
C ALA A 72 -2.03 10.14 -11.78
N THR A 73 -1.67 9.76 -10.54
CA THR A 73 -2.24 10.33 -9.31
C THR A 73 -1.94 11.83 -9.20
N SER A 74 -2.98 12.66 -9.03
CA SER A 74 -2.83 14.10 -8.87
C SER A 74 -2.28 14.50 -7.49
N GLU A 75 -1.64 15.67 -7.42
CA GLU A 75 -1.11 16.21 -6.17
C GLU A 75 -2.24 16.58 -5.17
N ASP A 76 -3.41 16.98 -5.68
CA ASP A 76 -4.60 17.26 -4.86
C ASP A 76 -5.08 15.99 -4.15
N THR A 77 -5.28 14.90 -4.90
CA THR A 77 -5.67 13.60 -4.35
C THR A 77 -4.69 13.13 -3.28
N TYR A 78 -3.39 13.22 -3.57
CA TYR A 78 -2.34 12.88 -2.62
C TYR A 78 -2.41 13.72 -1.33
N SER A 79 -2.55 15.04 -1.45
CA SER A 79 -2.62 15.96 -0.32
C SER A 79 -3.83 15.70 0.57
N ARG A 80 -4.98 15.40 -0.03
CA ARG A 80 -6.21 15.02 0.69
C ARG A 80 -6.03 13.74 1.49
N VAL A 81 -5.40 12.72 0.90
CA VAL A 81 -5.15 11.43 1.57
C VAL A 81 -4.07 11.53 2.63
N LYS A 82 -3.03 12.33 2.43
CA LYS A 82 -2.03 12.63 3.45
C LYS A 82 -2.68 13.27 4.68
N THR A 83 -3.52 14.29 4.46
CA THR A 83 -4.27 14.96 5.53
C THR A 83 -5.21 13.99 6.25
N LEU A 84 -5.86 13.08 5.51
CA LEU A 84 -6.71 12.03 6.08
C LEU A 84 -5.90 11.08 6.98
N ALA A 85 -4.73 10.64 6.52
CA ALA A 85 -3.85 9.77 7.30
C ALA A 85 -3.36 10.43 8.60
N GLU A 86 -2.99 11.71 8.54
CA GLU A 86 -2.61 12.50 9.72
C GLU A 86 -3.77 12.64 10.71
N LYS A 87 -4.99 12.91 10.22
CA LYS A 87 -6.21 12.96 11.05
C LYS A 87 -6.54 11.61 11.71
N LEU A 88 -6.18 10.49 11.09
CA LEU A 88 -6.31 9.15 11.65
C LEU A 88 -5.20 8.82 12.69
N GLY A 89 -4.34 9.78 13.03
CA GLY A 89 -3.22 9.58 13.96
C GLY A 89 -2.12 8.68 13.40
N LYS A 90 -2.03 8.58 12.07
CA LYS A 90 -1.00 7.82 11.37
C LYS A 90 0.11 8.74 10.87
N ALA A 91 1.30 8.18 10.70
CA ALA A 91 2.47 8.79 10.10
C ALA A 91 2.55 8.36 8.62
N PRO A 92 2.10 9.20 7.68
CA PRO A 92 2.13 8.87 6.26
C PRO A 92 3.54 8.94 5.69
N VAL A 93 3.92 7.93 4.91
CA VAL A 93 5.16 7.91 4.11
C VAL A 93 4.78 7.85 2.63
N THR A 94 5.34 8.75 1.85
CA THR A 94 5.14 8.78 0.39
C THR A 94 5.98 7.71 -0.27
N VAL A 95 5.34 6.88 -1.10
CA VAL A 95 6.02 5.79 -1.82
C VAL A 95 5.60 5.83 -3.29
N ALA A 96 6.55 5.61 -4.18
CA ALA A 96 6.27 5.40 -5.61
C ALA A 96 5.74 3.97 -5.83
N ASP A 97 4.88 3.80 -6.83
CA ASP A 97 4.31 2.50 -7.19
C ASP A 97 5.35 1.51 -7.72
N PHE A 98 6.00 0.80 -6.80
CA PHE A 98 6.95 -0.27 -7.05
C PHE A 98 6.58 -1.52 -6.23
N PRO A 99 6.89 -2.72 -6.75
CA PRO A 99 6.63 -3.96 -6.03
C PRO A 99 7.39 -3.96 -4.68
N GLY A 100 6.66 -4.27 -3.61
CA GLY A 100 7.19 -4.33 -2.25
C GLY A 100 7.24 -2.99 -1.50
N PHE A 101 6.86 -1.87 -2.13
CA PHE A 101 6.89 -0.52 -1.52
C PHE A 101 8.23 -0.25 -0.81
N VAL A 102 8.24 0.41 0.35
CA VAL A 102 9.48 0.61 1.11
C VAL A 102 9.65 -0.52 2.13
N GLY A 103 8.64 -0.78 2.96
CA GLY A 103 8.74 -1.73 4.06
C GLY A 103 9.09 -3.16 3.60
N ASN A 104 8.29 -3.74 2.71
CA ASN A 104 8.51 -5.13 2.29
C ASN A 104 9.77 -5.27 1.42
N ARG A 105 10.12 -4.22 0.67
CA ARG A 105 11.33 -4.20 -0.17
C ARG A 105 12.62 -4.27 0.65
N ILE A 106 12.62 -3.71 1.87
CA ILE A 106 13.76 -3.82 2.79
C ILE A 106 13.69 -5.12 3.59
N MET A 107 12.49 -5.52 4.02
CA MET A 107 12.29 -6.72 4.83
C MET A 107 12.68 -8.02 4.11
N MET A 108 12.34 -8.17 2.84
CA MET A 108 12.62 -9.40 2.10
C MET A 108 14.13 -9.70 1.99
N PRO A 109 15.01 -8.75 1.59
CA PRO A 109 16.45 -8.93 1.66
C PRO A 109 16.97 -9.25 3.06
N MET A 110 16.45 -8.61 4.11
CA MET A 110 16.89 -8.91 5.49
C MET A 110 16.56 -10.35 5.90
N ILE A 111 15.38 -10.85 5.54
CA ILE A 111 15.01 -12.25 5.79
C ILE A 111 15.91 -13.20 4.99
N ASN A 112 16.14 -12.89 3.71
CA ASN A 112 17.01 -13.73 2.89
C ASN A 112 18.44 -13.76 3.44
N GLU A 113 18.96 -12.62 3.90
CA GLU A 113 20.29 -12.53 4.51
C GLU A 113 20.37 -13.31 5.81
N ALA A 114 19.32 -13.27 6.64
CA ALA A 114 19.25 -14.10 7.84
C ALA A 114 19.28 -15.60 7.49
N VAL A 115 18.58 -16.01 6.44
CA VAL A 115 18.61 -17.40 5.96
C VAL A 115 20.00 -17.78 5.44
N TYR A 116 20.70 -16.89 4.72
CA TYR A 116 22.07 -17.13 4.29
C TYR A 116 23.03 -17.25 5.47
N THR A 117 22.92 -16.35 6.45
CA THR A 117 23.71 -16.37 7.70
C THR A 117 23.55 -17.69 8.44
N LEU A 118 22.32 -18.21 8.51
CA LEU A 118 22.02 -19.51 9.10
C LEU A 118 22.59 -20.67 8.26
N MET A 119 22.48 -20.60 6.94
CA MET A 119 22.97 -21.64 6.02
C MET A 119 24.51 -21.74 6.04
N GLU A 120 25.21 -20.61 6.18
CA GLU A 120 26.67 -20.55 6.31
C GLU A 120 27.17 -20.95 7.70
N GLY A 121 26.27 -21.11 8.67
CA GLY A 121 26.60 -21.54 10.03
C GLY A 121 27.25 -20.44 10.87
N VAL A 122 27.03 -19.17 10.53
CA VAL A 122 27.59 -18.02 11.28
C VAL A 122 26.96 -17.89 12.67
N ALA A 123 25.67 -18.19 12.80
CA ALA A 123 24.92 -18.20 14.05
C ALA A 123 23.77 -19.23 14.01
N THR A 124 23.25 -19.62 15.19
CA THR A 124 22.04 -20.45 15.29
C THR A 124 20.79 -19.61 15.05
N ALA A 125 19.65 -20.25 14.78
CA ALA A 125 18.40 -19.53 14.54
C ALA A 125 17.88 -18.83 15.82
N GLU A 126 18.23 -19.36 17.00
CA GLU A 126 17.85 -18.81 18.29
C GLU A 126 18.67 -17.56 18.68
N ASP A 127 19.89 -17.43 18.13
CA ASP A 127 20.81 -16.34 18.43
C ASP A 127 20.66 -15.12 17.50
N MET A 128 19.78 -15.18 16.50
CA MET A 128 19.49 -14.09 15.53
C MET A 128 18.12 -13.45 15.74
#